data_AF-G1NCE1-F1
#
_entry.id   AF-G1NCE1-F1
#
_cell.length_a   1.000
_cell.length_b   1.000
_cell.length_c   1.000
_cell.angle_alpha   90.00
_cell.angle_beta   90.00
_cell.angle_gamma   90.00
#
_symmetry.space_group_name_H-M   'P 1'
#
loop_
_entity.id
_entity.type
_entity.pdbx_description
1 polymer ?
#
loop_
_entity_poly.entity_id
_entity_poly.type
_entity_poly.pdbx_seq_one_letter_code
_entity_poly.pdbx_strand_id
1 'polypeptide(L)'
;SLLGRSPAAFFPQHYFPLLGGAVLQVLHNVSASLRGEIAEVVSIDGSSGVFCAWKEILSVLMPHLTDLTKSDCIWQRICWRLVECVPERWMEAVVLGFVQRAPGADVLSRLLGNLVVKNKKAQFVVTQKMLLLQYGYTTAVLQNLLGYLSLDSLRRALLIKVLHELLETWGSSSAVKHSPVEQQQYISKAILICLSHLKEPEIESCRQELLTSMMEGVKCHLDSSLPQIRRLGMIVAESISSKVNTDGPVLQFQVKVTVKFLSAVLGSSPAALHCSSSGVTVVFVLLYFLEVSWANSSLPLWANSCLYFVYSDDDLIPYDMSEDKELKKTKAPMYIRDCIEVLTGSEDLDKWEEAVKALESLVRRNPAAAREVSVELAKILLHLEEKTCLEGFAELRQKAQVAVLTTDPIPVAQYLTSQFYSLNYSLRQRMDILDVLVLAAQELSCAKGHGKTKHSGAQNPRIQLLPESGSSKDWRRIVDERIKSKTRRFAKGQTQVEQPSGPNEFNSLAGHFFFPLIQNFDRPLSTFDLLGEDHFVLGRLVHTLAVLMYLAVNTMAVTAMGKALLEFVWALRFHTDSYVRQGLLSCVSSILLSVPAEHLLQDVTEELLETRSWLEEYAVHSLLCLSLQALLS
;
A
#
# COMPACT_ATOMS: atom_id res chain seq x y z
N SER A 1 14.76 -27.64 -28.57
CA SER A 1 13.90 -26.49 -28.89
C SER A 1 13.94 -25.49 -27.73
N LEU A 2 15.16 -25.07 -27.39
CA LEU A 2 15.58 -24.57 -26.08
C LEU A 2 15.74 -23.05 -26.08
N LEU A 3 14.64 -22.35 -25.83
CA LEU A 3 14.63 -20.97 -25.34
C LEU A 3 13.35 -20.86 -24.52
N GLY A 4 13.48 -20.98 -23.21
CA GLY A 4 12.39 -20.91 -22.22
C GLY A 4 11.76 -19.52 -22.13
N ARG A 5 11.28 -18.98 -23.25
CA ARG A 5 10.32 -17.89 -23.27
C ARG A 5 8.95 -18.54 -23.29
N SER A 6 8.21 -18.44 -22.20
CA SER A 6 6.77 -18.69 -22.20
C SER A 6 6.18 -17.95 -23.42
N PRO A 7 5.41 -18.62 -24.28
CA PRO A 7 4.79 -17.96 -25.44
C PRO A 7 4.11 -16.68 -24.98
N ALA A 8 4.20 -15.59 -25.76
CA ALA A 8 3.71 -14.28 -25.32
C ALA A 8 2.25 -14.29 -24.84
N ALA A 9 1.46 -15.26 -25.31
CA ALA A 9 0.10 -15.53 -24.88
C ALA A 9 -0.07 -15.87 -23.38
N PHE A 10 0.96 -16.40 -22.71
CA PHE A 10 0.91 -16.79 -21.29
C PHE A 10 1.37 -15.69 -20.33
N PHE A 11 1.82 -14.53 -20.82
CA PHE A 11 2.03 -13.38 -19.94
C PHE A 11 0.69 -12.89 -19.39
N PRO A 12 0.59 -12.47 -18.11
CA PRO A 12 -0.64 -11.97 -17.49
C PRO A 12 -1.41 -10.94 -18.33
N GLN A 13 -0.67 -10.05 -19.01
CA GLN A 13 -1.23 -8.99 -19.86
C GLN A 13 -1.99 -9.52 -21.09
N HIS A 14 -1.67 -10.73 -21.56
CA HIS A 14 -2.27 -11.36 -22.73
C HIS A 14 -3.15 -12.55 -22.36
N TYR A 15 -2.76 -13.30 -21.32
CA TYR A 15 -3.45 -14.50 -20.88
C TYR A 15 -4.84 -14.21 -20.33
N PHE A 16 -5.00 -13.24 -19.40
CA PHE A 16 -6.31 -12.96 -18.80
C PHE A 16 -7.33 -12.36 -19.78
N PRO A 17 -6.95 -11.48 -20.73
CA PRO A 17 -7.82 -11.09 -21.83
C PRO A 17 -8.29 -12.25 -22.70
N LEU A 18 -7.37 -13.15 -23.08
CA LEU A 18 -7.70 -14.33 -23.87
C LEU A 18 -8.63 -15.29 -23.11
N LEU A 19 -8.33 -15.54 -21.83
CA LEU A 19 -9.16 -16.37 -20.96
C LEU A 19 -10.55 -15.75 -20.75
N GLY A 20 -10.62 -14.45 -20.48
CA GLY A 20 -11.89 -13.73 -20.37
C GLY A 20 -12.72 -13.79 -21.66
N GLY A 21 -12.09 -13.66 -22.82
CA GLY A 21 -12.73 -13.83 -24.12
C GLY A 21 -13.24 -15.26 -24.36
N ALA A 22 -12.44 -16.27 -24.02
CA ALA A 22 -12.84 -17.67 -24.11
C ALA A 22 -14.03 -17.99 -23.18
N VAL A 23 -14.02 -17.47 -21.94
CA VAL A 23 -15.14 -17.58 -21.01
C VAL A 23 -16.40 -16.94 -21.61
N LEU A 24 -16.32 -15.72 -22.16
CA LEU A 24 -17.47 -15.09 -22.83
C LEU A 24 -18.02 -15.95 -23.96
N GLN A 25 -17.15 -16.53 -24.80
CA GLN A 25 -17.57 -17.38 -25.90
C GLN A 25 -18.31 -18.64 -25.40
N VAL A 26 -17.81 -19.28 -24.33
CA VAL A 26 -18.49 -20.39 -23.68
C VAL A 26 -19.86 -19.96 -23.15
N LEU A 27 -19.95 -18.80 -22.49
CA LEU A 27 -21.22 -18.28 -21.99
C LEU A 27 -22.21 -17.95 -23.11
N HIS A 28 -21.73 -17.43 -24.26
CA HIS A 28 -22.56 -17.22 -25.44
C HIS A 28 -23.10 -18.56 -25.98
N ASN A 29 -22.28 -19.59 -26.05
CA ASN A 29 -22.72 -20.94 -26.46
C ASN A 29 -23.75 -21.52 -25.49
N VAL A 30 -23.54 -21.36 -24.18
CA VAL A 30 -24.52 -21.77 -23.15
C VAL A 30 -25.83 -20.98 -23.32
N SER A 31 -25.75 -19.67 -23.56
CA SER A 31 -26.95 -18.85 -23.80
C SER A 31 -27.72 -19.27 -25.05
N ALA A 32 -27.01 -19.68 -26.11
CA ALA A 32 -27.60 -20.17 -27.35
C ALA A 32 -28.22 -21.57 -27.15
N SER A 33 -27.54 -22.46 -26.42
CA SER A 33 -28.08 -23.77 -26.03
C SER A 33 -29.34 -23.64 -25.19
N LEU A 34 -29.36 -22.76 -24.17
CA LEU A 34 -30.55 -22.50 -23.35
C LEU A 34 -31.73 -21.89 -24.13
N ARG A 35 -31.47 -21.34 -25.32
CA ARG A 35 -32.49 -20.81 -26.24
C ARG A 35 -32.94 -21.84 -27.29
N GLY A 36 -32.23 -22.96 -27.44
CA GLY A 36 -32.60 -24.10 -28.27
C GLY A 36 -33.00 -25.32 -27.42
N GLU A 37 -33.59 -26.34 -28.04
CA GLU A 37 -34.08 -27.54 -27.32
C GLU A 37 -33.00 -28.64 -27.12
N ILE A 38 -31.70 -28.39 -27.33
CA ILE A 38 -30.68 -29.45 -27.30
C ILE A 38 -29.42 -29.10 -26.46
N ALA A 39 -29.33 -29.85 -25.36
CA ALA A 39 -28.16 -30.45 -24.72
C ALA A 39 -27.30 -29.70 -23.68
N GLU A 40 -27.15 -30.44 -22.57
CA GLU A 40 -26.06 -30.58 -21.59
C GLU A 40 -25.27 -29.34 -21.18
N VAL A 41 -25.57 -28.88 -19.96
CA VAL A 41 -24.77 -27.91 -19.21
C VAL A 41 -23.40 -28.51 -18.95
N VAL A 42 -22.39 -28.04 -19.70
CA VAL A 42 -20.99 -28.32 -19.41
C VAL A 42 -20.67 -27.75 -18.03
N SER A 43 -20.43 -28.63 -17.05
CA SER A 43 -19.78 -28.25 -15.80
C SER A 43 -18.43 -27.64 -16.13
N ILE A 44 -18.24 -26.38 -15.74
CA ILE A 44 -16.90 -25.78 -15.69
C ILE A 44 -16.20 -26.43 -14.50
N ASP A 45 -15.61 -27.61 -14.71
CA ASP A 45 -14.78 -28.24 -13.70
C ASP A 45 -13.56 -27.35 -13.43
N GLY A 46 -13.50 -26.91 -12.17
CA GLY A 46 -12.63 -25.84 -11.72
C GLY A 46 -11.16 -26.22 -11.75
N SER A 47 -10.44 -25.71 -12.74
CA SER A 47 -9.00 -25.51 -12.57
C SER A 47 -8.79 -24.38 -11.56
N SER A 48 -8.14 -24.72 -10.45
CA SER A 48 -7.83 -23.85 -9.30
C SER A 48 -7.28 -22.47 -9.69
N GLY A 49 -6.60 -22.35 -10.84
CA GLY A 49 -5.99 -21.11 -11.33
C GLY A 49 -6.94 -20.05 -11.88
N VAL A 50 -8.17 -20.39 -12.31
CA VAL A 50 -9.11 -19.42 -12.93
C VAL A 50 -9.70 -18.45 -11.89
N PHE A 51 -9.86 -18.90 -10.65
CA PHE A 51 -10.45 -18.08 -9.59
C PHE A 51 -9.45 -17.12 -8.93
N CYS A 52 -8.14 -17.41 -9.03
CA CYS A 52 -7.06 -16.56 -8.51
C CYS A 52 -6.94 -15.21 -9.24
N ALA A 53 -7.24 -15.19 -10.54
CA ALA A 53 -7.14 -13.99 -11.40
C ALA A 53 -8.50 -13.42 -11.78
N TRP A 54 -9.51 -13.65 -10.94
CA TRP A 54 -10.87 -13.19 -11.17
C TRP A 54 -10.96 -11.67 -11.36
N LYS A 55 -10.07 -10.92 -10.71
CA LYS A 55 -9.95 -9.46 -10.82
C LYS A 55 -9.66 -9.03 -12.27
N GLU A 56 -8.71 -9.70 -12.92
CA GLU A 56 -8.27 -9.42 -14.29
C GLU A 56 -9.29 -9.96 -15.30
N ILE A 57 -9.84 -11.15 -15.07
CA ILE A 57 -10.89 -11.74 -15.91
C ILE A 57 -12.16 -10.87 -15.90
N LEU A 58 -12.61 -10.41 -14.73
CA LEU A 58 -13.77 -9.53 -14.62
C LEU A 58 -13.58 -8.20 -15.35
N SER A 59 -12.35 -7.72 -15.55
CA SER A 59 -12.13 -6.49 -16.33
C SER A 59 -12.61 -6.63 -17.79
N VAL A 60 -12.59 -7.85 -18.31
CA VAL A 60 -13.05 -8.21 -19.66
C VAL A 60 -14.54 -8.57 -19.64
N LEU A 61 -14.95 -9.38 -18.64
CA LEU A 61 -16.33 -9.85 -18.54
C LEU A 61 -17.32 -8.74 -18.18
N MET A 62 -16.96 -7.83 -17.27
CA MET A 62 -17.90 -6.89 -16.66
C MET A 62 -18.60 -5.98 -17.69
N PRO A 63 -17.94 -5.34 -18.66
CA PRO A 63 -18.62 -4.51 -19.65
C PRO A 63 -19.64 -5.30 -20.47
N HIS A 64 -19.26 -6.50 -20.93
CA HIS A 64 -20.11 -7.38 -21.74
C HIS A 64 -21.31 -7.90 -20.95
N LEU A 65 -21.09 -8.41 -19.73
CA LEU A 65 -22.17 -8.88 -18.87
C LEU A 65 -23.10 -7.74 -18.45
N THR A 66 -22.57 -6.53 -18.24
CA THR A 66 -23.38 -5.34 -17.93
C THR A 66 -24.37 -5.04 -19.04
N ASP A 67 -23.96 -5.14 -20.30
CA ASP A 67 -24.84 -4.87 -21.44
C ASP A 67 -25.79 -6.04 -21.74
N LEU A 68 -25.29 -7.28 -21.71
CA LEU A 68 -26.09 -8.47 -21.97
C LEU A 68 -27.22 -8.66 -20.93
N THR A 69 -26.93 -8.40 -19.66
CA THR A 69 -27.94 -8.53 -18.58
C THR A 69 -28.99 -7.43 -18.58
N LYS A 70 -28.77 -6.28 -19.24
CA LYS A 70 -29.78 -5.20 -19.32
C LYS A 70 -31.01 -5.63 -20.10
N SER A 71 -30.82 -6.29 -21.24
CA SER A 71 -31.90 -6.64 -22.17
C SER A 71 -32.39 -8.08 -22.03
N ASP A 72 -31.60 -8.98 -21.42
CA ASP A 72 -31.88 -10.41 -21.44
C ASP A 72 -31.85 -11.05 -20.04
N CYS A 73 -32.99 -11.61 -19.65
CA CYS A 73 -33.16 -12.31 -18.37
C CYS A 73 -32.45 -13.67 -18.33
N ILE A 74 -32.16 -14.28 -19.50
CA ILE A 74 -31.38 -15.52 -19.57
C ILE A 74 -29.95 -15.24 -19.10
N TRP A 75 -29.35 -14.13 -19.53
CA TRP A 75 -28.02 -13.71 -19.08
C TRP A 75 -27.98 -13.42 -17.58
N GLN A 76 -29.04 -12.86 -16.99
CA GLN A 76 -29.13 -12.69 -15.54
C GLN A 76 -29.13 -14.06 -14.83
N ARG A 77 -29.94 -15.02 -15.31
CA ARG A 77 -29.98 -16.38 -14.74
C ARG A 77 -28.64 -17.11 -14.87
N ILE A 78 -27.96 -16.98 -16.02
CA ILE A 78 -26.62 -17.53 -16.21
C ILE A 78 -25.66 -16.95 -15.18
N CYS A 79 -25.64 -15.62 -15.00
CA CYS A 79 -24.78 -14.96 -14.01
C CYS A 79 -25.06 -15.45 -12.59
N TRP A 80 -26.34 -15.55 -12.20
CA TRP A 80 -26.71 -16.06 -10.87
C TRP A 80 -26.22 -17.48 -10.65
N ARG A 81 -26.42 -18.38 -11.64
CA ARG A 81 -25.95 -19.76 -11.56
C ARG A 81 -24.43 -19.85 -11.49
N LEU A 82 -23.71 -19.06 -12.30
CA LEU A 82 -22.24 -19.03 -12.26
C LEU A 82 -21.73 -18.67 -10.87
N VAL A 83 -22.30 -17.63 -10.25
CA VAL A 83 -21.83 -17.19 -8.93
C VAL A 83 -22.32 -18.11 -7.80
N GLU A 84 -23.50 -18.74 -7.94
CA GLU A 84 -23.98 -19.78 -7.02
C GLU A 84 -23.09 -21.03 -7.02
N CYS A 85 -22.47 -21.37 -8.15
CA CYS A 85 -21.57 -22.52 -8.28
C CYS A 85 -20.15 -22.26 -7.78
N VAL A 86 -19.82 -21.05 -7.33
CA VAL A 86 -18.49 -20.71 -6.83
C VAL A 86 -18.24 -21.41 -5.48
N PRO A 87 -17.17 -22.20 -5.33
CA PRO A 87 -16.80 -22.79 -4.04
C PRO A 87 -16.59 -21.72 -2.95
N GLU A 88 -16.94 -22.03 -1.70
CA GLU A 88 -16.87 -21.05 -0.60
C GLU A 88 -15.49 -20.41 -0.42
N ARG A 89 -14.42 -21.15 -0.72
CA ARG A 89 -13.04 -20.64 -0.67
C ARG A 89 -12.82 -19.43 -1.58
N TRP A 90 -13.51 -19.36 -2.72
CA TRP A 90 -13.34 -18.29 -3.72
C TRP A 90 -14.41 -17.21 -3.65
N MET A 91 -15.45 -17.42 -2.84
CA MET A 91 -16.62 -16.55 -2.78
C MET A 91 -16.25 -15.10 -2.46
N GLU A 92 -15.29 -14.88 -1.56
CA GLU A 92 -14.83 -13.53 -1.20
C GLU A 92 -14.21 -12.80 -2.40
N ALA A 93 -13.24 -13.42 -3.08
CA ALA A 93 -12.57 -12.81 -4.22
C ALA A 93 -13.55 -12.51 -5.36
N VAL A 94 -14.51 -13.41 -5.58
CA VAL A 94 -15.55 -13.25 -6.59
C VAL A 94 -16.46 -12.07 -6.27
N VAL A 95 -17.04 -12.05 -5.07
CA VAL A 95 -17.95 -10.97 -4.62
C VAL A 95 -17.25 -9.63 -4.61
N LEU A 96 -16.03 -9.56 -4.05
CA LEU A 96 -15.22 -8.34 -4.01
C LEU A 96 -14.94 -7.82 -5.43
N GLY A 97 -14.58 -8.72 -6.35
CA GLY A 97 -14.34 -8.40 -7.75
C GLY A 97 -15.55 -7.76 -8.44
N PHE A 98 -16.75 -8.32 -8.21
CA PHE A 98 -18.00 -7.79 -8.76
C PHE A 98 -18.34 -6.42 -8.17
N VAL A 99 -18.29 -6.30 -6.84
CA VAL A 99 -18.65 -5.10 -6.08
C VAL A 99 -17.77 -3.90 -6.48
N GLN A 100 -16.46 -4.12 -6.66
CA GLN A 100 -15.52 -3.05 -7.03
C GLN A 100 -15.63 -2.57 -8.49
N ARG A 101 -16.12 -3.42 -9.40
CA ARG A 101 -16.12 -3.15 -10.86
C ARG A 101 -17.49 -2.81 -11.42
N ALA A 102 -18.55 -3.18 -10.72
CA ALA A 102 -19.89 -2.83 -11.16
C ALA A 102 -20.00 -1.29 -11.24
N PRO A 103 -20.55 -0.74 -12.34
CA PRO A 103 -20.73 0.71 -12.46
C PRO A 103 -21.88 1.24 -11.59
N GLY A 104 -22.73 0.34 -11.07
CA GLY A 104 -23.90 0.70 -10.27
C GLY A 104 -24.47 -0.49 -9.49
N ALA A 105 -25.25 -0.19 -8.44
CA ALA A 105 -25.97 -1.17 -7.63
C ALA A 105 -26.98 -2.01 -8.44
N ASP A 106 -27.60 -1.43 -9.46
CA ASP A 106 -28.55 -2.09 -10.37
C ASP A 106 -27.84 -3.19 -11.18
N VAL A 107 -26.64 -2.90 -11.69
CA VAL A 107 -25.81 -3.86 -12.43
C VAL A 107 -25.40 -4.99 -11.49
N LEU A 108 -24.92 -4.64 -10.30
CA LEU A 108 -24.54 -5.61 -9.29
C LEU A 108 -25.71 -6.54 -8.92
N SER A 109 -26.93 -5.98 -8.81
CA SER A 109 -28.15 -6.75 -8.55
C SER A 109 -28.51 -7.70 -9.69
N ARG A 110 -28.33 -7.30 -10.95
CA ARG A 110 -28.54 -8.18 -12.11
C ARG A 110 -27.52 -9.30 -12.20
N LEU A 111 -26.28 -9.06 -11.76
CA LEU A 111 -25.19 -10.03 -11.83
C LEU A 111 -25.18 -11.04 -10.68
N LEU A 112 -25.38 -10.58 -9.44
CA LEU A 112 -25.31 -11.42 -8.24
C LEU A 112 -26.68 -11.93 -7.77
N GLY A 113 -27.77 -11.30 -8.20
CA GLY A 113 -29.12 -11.69 -7.79
C GLY A 113 -29.29 -11.67 -6.27
N ASN A 114 -29.79 -12.77 -5.71
CA ASN A 114 -30.00 -12.96 -4.26
C ASN A 114 -28.94 -13.87 -3.62
N LEU A 115 -27.71 -13.89 -4.16
CA LEU A 115 -26.60 -14.70 -3.65
C LEU A 115 -26.37 -14.57 -2.14
N VAL A 116 -26.44 -13.34 -1.62
CA VAL A 116 -26.20 -13.05 -0.18
C VAL A 116 -27.27 -13.64 0.74
N VAL A 117 -28.43 -14.04 0.22
CA VAL A 117 -29.47 -14.73 0.98
C VAL A 117 -29.25 -16.25 0.95
N LYS A 118 -28.67 -16.76 -0.15
CA LYS A 118 -28.47 -18.19 -0.38
C LYS A 118 -27.15 -18.72 0.18
N ASN A 119 -26.10 -17.90 0.22
CA ASN A 119 -24.76 -18.30 0.62
C ASN A 119 -24.26 -17.48 1.83
N LYS A 120 -24.00 -18.18 2.96
CA LYS A 120 -23.56 -17.56 4.22
C LYS A 120 -22.20 -16.86 4.10
N LYS A 121 -21.28 -17.39 3.30
CA LYS A 121 -19.96 -16.76 3.08
C LYS A 121 -20.12 -15.46 2.30
N ALA A 122 -20.93 -15.44 1.24
CA ALA A 122 -21.25 -14.23 0.50
C ALA A 122 -21.94 -13.18 1.38
N GLN A 123 -22.90 -13.62 2.22
CA GLN A 123 -23.55 -12.78 3.20
C GLN A 123 -22.53 -12.12 4.13
N PHE A 124 -21.68 -12.92 4.80
CA PHE A 124 -20.65 -12.42 5.71
C PHE A 124 -19.69 -11.43 5.04
N VAL A 125 -19.25 -11.73 3.81
CA VAL A 125 -18.34 -10.84 3.07
C VAL A 125 -19.00 -9.47 2.84
N VAL A 126 -20.24 -9.46 2.35
CA VAL A 126 -20.98 -8.24 2.02
C VAL A 126 -21.40 -7.45 3.27
N THR A 127 -21.91 -8.12 4.31
CA THR A 127 -22.49 -7.44 5.48
C THR A 127 -21.48 -7.13 6.59
N GLN A 128 -20.42 -7.94 6.74
CA GLN A 128 -19.42 -7.76 7.80
C GLN A 128 -18.07 -7.36 7.22
N LYS A 129 -17.51 -8.20 6.34
CA LYS A 129 -16.09 -8.09 5.99
C LYS A 129 -15.78 -6.81 5.25
N MET A 130 -16.60 -6.46 4.27
CA MET A 130 -16.44 -5.28 3.42
C MET A 130 -16.77 -3.95 4.12
N LEU A 131 -17.49 -4.00 5.24
CA LEU A 131 -18.03 -2.82 5.92
C LEU A 131 -17.33 -2.52 7.25
N LEU A 132 -17.01 -3.55 8.02
CA LEU A 132 -16.46 -3.42 9.38
C LEU A 132 -15.00 -3.91 9.48
N LEU A 133 -14.67 -5.05 8.86
CA LEU A 133 -13.34 -5.68 8.99
C LEU A 133 -12.31 -5.15 7.99
N GLN A 134 -12.76 -4.75 6.80
CA GLN A 134 -11.96 -4.13 5.75
C GLN A 134 -12.50 -2.72 5.52
N TYR A 135 -11.62 -1.74 5.52
CA TYR A 135 -11.91 -0.34 5.20
C TYR A 135 -10.99 0.15 4.08
N GLY A 136 -11.31 1.31 3.49
CA GLY A 136 -10.52 1.91 2.41
C GLY A 136 -11.09 1.71 1.00
N TYR A 137 -12.31 1.18 0.88
CA TYR A 137 -13.02 1.18 -0.39
C TYR A 137 -13.59 2.57 -0.71
N THR A 138 -13.72 2.88 -1.99
CA THR A 138 -14.25 4.19 -2.43
C THR A 138 -15.74 4.30 -2.13
N THR A 139 -16.23 5.54 -2.03
CA THR A 139 -17.66 5.82 -1.77
C THR A 139 -18.57 5.18 -2.82
N ALA A 140 -18.13 5.12 -4.09
CA ALA A 140 -18.87 4.45 -5.16
C ALA A 140 -19.03 2.94 -4.91
N VAL A 141 -18.01 2.28 -4.36
CA VAL A 141 -18.05 0.85 -4.01
C VAL A 141 -19.03 0.60 -2.86
N LEU A 142 -19.03 1.47 -1.83
CA LEU A 142 -20.01 1.43 -0.75
C LEU A 142 -21.45 1.63 -1.26
N GLN A 143 -21.66 2.59 -2.17
CA GLN A 143 -22.96 2.84 -2.80
C GLN A 143 -23.44 1.62 -3.60
N ASN A 144 -22.55 0.97 -4.35
CA ASN A 144 -22.88 -0.25 -5.08
C ASN A 144 -23.29 -1.39 -4.13
N LEU A 145 -22.52 -1.61 -3.07
CA LEU A 145 -22.72 -2.68 -2.10
C LEU A 145 -24.03 -2.52 -1.31
N LEU A 146 -24.23 -1.34 -0.72
CA LEU A 146 -25.40 -1.04 0.10
C LEU A 146 -26.65 -0.81 -0.76
N GLY A 147 -26.48 -0.20 -1.94
CA GLY A 147 -27.52 -0.12 -2.95
C GLY A 147 -27.98 -1.50 -3.40
N TYR A 148 -27.05 -2.45 -3.62
CA TYR A 148 -27.38 -3.84 -3.94
C TYR A 148 -28.30 -4.44 -2.87
N LEU A 149 -27.97 -4.33 -1.57
CA LEU A 149 -28.83 -4.82 -0.49
C LEU A 149 -30.22 -4.18 -0.46
N SER A 150 -30.34 -2.93 -0.95
CA SER A 150 -31.61 -2.19 -0.94
C SER A 150 -32.58 -2.56 -2.07
N LEU A 151 -32.10 -3.10 -3.19
CA LEU A 151 -32.90 -3.18 -4.43
C LEU A 151 -33.95 -4.30 -4.46
N ASP A 152 -33.77 -5.41 -3.73
CA ASP A 152 -34.71 -6.53 -3.67
C ASP A 152 -35.21 -6.74 -2.25
N SER A 153 -36.51 -6.96 -2.08
CA SER A 153 -37.19 -7.17 -0.80
C SER A 153 -36.55 -8.24 0.08
N LEU A 154 -36.02 -9.32 -0.50
CA LEU A 154 -35.40 -10.42 0.24
C LEU A 154 -34.08 -10.02 0.92
N ARG A 155 -33.41 -8.98 0.41
CA ARG A 155 -32.13 -8.48 0.92
C ARG A 155 -32.28 -7.28 1.87
N ARG A 156 -33.43 -6.61 1.88
CA ARG A 156 -33.64 -5.39 2.70
C ARG A 156 -33.51 -5.65 4.20
N ALA A 157 -33.89 -6.84 4.68
CA ALA A 157 -33.64 -7.23 6.08
C ALA A 157 -32.13 -7.23 6.42
N LEU A 158 -31.26 -7.58 5.47
CA LEU A 158 -29.81 -7.52 5.66
C LEU A 158 -29.30 -6.08 5.69
N LEU A 159 -29.89 -5.16 4.92
CA LEU A 159 -29.55 -3.74 4.97
C LEU A 159 -29.82 -3.15 6.36
N ILE A 160 -30.99 -3.45 6.94
CA ILE A 160 -31.36 -2.99 8.29
C ILE A 160 -30.40 -3.58 9.33
N LYS A 161 -30.11 -4.89 9.23
CA LYS A 161 -29.14 -5.55 10.10
C LYS A 161 -27.76 -4.88 10.04
N VAL A 162 -27.27 -4.62 8.82
CA VAL A 162 -25.99 -3.92 8.58
C VAL A 162 -26.00 -2.53 9.21
N LEU A 163 -27.10 -1.78 9.07
CA LEU A 163 -27.20 -0.44 9.67
C LEU A 163 -27.09 -0.50 11.20
N HIS A 164 -27.72 -1.48 11.86
CA HIS A 164 -27.59 -1.65 13.31
C HIS A 164 -26.16 -2.01 13.73
N GLU A 165 -25.51 -2.95 13.05
CA GLU A 165 -24.12 -3.33 13.36
C GLU A 165 -23.12 -2.18 13.12
N LEU A 166 -23.35 -1.38 12.08
CA LEU A 166 -22.58 -0.17 11.82
C LEU A 166 -22.77 0.87 12.93
N LEU A 167 -24.01 1.10 13.38
CA LEU A 167 -24.32 2.06 14.46
C LEU A 167 -23.78 1.59 15.81
N GLU A 168 -23.82 0.29 16.10
CA GLU A 168 -23.24 -0.30 17.31
C GLU A 168 -21.72 -0.09 17.32
N THR A 169 -21.04 -0.39 16.21
CA THR A 169 -19.59 -0.19 16.09
C THR A 169 -19.22 1.31 16.15
N TRP A 170 -19.99 2.16 15.46
CA TRP A 170 -19.81 3.60 15.44
C TRP A 170 -20.03 4.25 16.82
N GLY A 171 -21.02 3.76 17.57
CA GLY A 171 -21.34 4.29 18.89
C GLY A 171 -20.48 3.77 20.03
N SER A 172 -19.63 2.77 19.79
CA SER A 172 -18.78 2.18 20.82
C SER A 172 -17.66 3.12 21.25
N SER A 173 -17.59 3.42 22.56
CA SER A 173 -16.54 4.29 23.13
C SER A 173 -15.13 3.78 22.86
N SER A 174 -14.93 2.45 22.85
CA SER A 174 -13.62 1.86 22.53
C SER A 174 -13.27 2.03 21.06
N ALA A 175 -14.24 1.84 20.16
CA ALA A 175 -14.04 2.02 18.72
C ALA A 175 -13.70 3.48 18.39
N VAL A 176 -14.39 4.46 18.98
CA VAL A 176 -14.12 5.89 18.76
C VAL A 176 -12.73 6.31 19.25
N LYS A 177 -12.21 5.69 20.32
CA LYS A 177 -10.90 6.01 20.91
C LYS A 177 -9.73 5.34 20.19
N HIS A 178 -9.91 4.10 19.74
CA HIS A 178 -8.80 3.27 19.25
C HIS A 178 -8.82 3.03 17.73
N SER A 179 -9.92 3.31 17.03
CA SER A 179 -9.97 3.14 15.57
C SER A 179 -9.38 4.35 14.86
N PRO A 180 -8.64 4.16 13.76
CA PRO A 180 -8.12 5.25 12.94
C PRO A 180 -9.24 6.10 12.37
N VAL A 181 -8.94 7.37 12.12
CA VAL A 181 -9.92 8.38 11.68
C VAL A 181 -10.53 7.99 10.33
N GLU A 182 -9.74 7.37 9.45
CA GLU A 182 -10.16 6.87 8.14
C GLU A 182 -11.23 5.78 8.27
N GLN A 183 -11.11 4.89 9.26
CA GLN A 183 -12.09 3.84 9.51
C GLN A 183 -13.38 4.43 10.11
N GLN A 184 -13.27 5.40 11.02
CA GLN A 184 -14.45 6.10 11.56
C GLN A 184 -15.22 6.83 10.47
N GLN A 185 -14.51 7.46 9.51
CA GLN A 185 -15.14 8.05 8.33
C GLN A 185 -15.80 7.00 7.46
N TYR A 186 -15.12 5.88 7.20
CA TYR A 186 -15.62 4.81 6.35
C TYR A 186 -16.95 4.25 6.87
N ILE A 187 -17.02 3.96 8.18
CA ILE A 187 -18.25 3.53 8.86
C ILE A 187 -19.32 4.63 8.79
N SER A 188 -18.96 5.89 9.06
CA SER A 188 -19.88 7.03 8.97
C SER A 188 -20.48 7.16 7.56
N LYS A 189 -19.69 7.01 6.49
CA LYS A 189 -20.16 7.00 5.10
C LYS A 189 -21.13 5.86 4.84
N ALA A 190 -20.80 4.65 5.30
CA ALA A 190 -21.67 3.49 5.15
C ALA A 190 -23.03 3.69 5.84
N ILE A 191 -23.05 4.25 7.05
CA ILE A 191 -24.29 4.60 7.78
C ILE A 191 -25.14 5.58 6.95
N LEU A 192 -24.54 6.68 6.46
CA LEU A 192 -25.26 7.68 5.66
C LEU A 192 -25.85 7.09 4.37
N ILE A 193 -25.11 6.20 3.71
CA ILE A 193 -25.60 5.50 2.51
C ILE A 193 -26.76 4.55 2.88
N CYS A 194 -26.64 3.77 3.96
CA CYS A 194 -27.74 2.92 4.44
C CYS A 194 -29.01 3.72 4.71
N LEU A 195 -28.90 4.86 5.42
CA LEU A 195 -30.02 5.75 5.73
C LEU A 195 -30.69 6.30 4.46
N SER A 196 -29.93 6.57 3.40
CA SER A 196 -30.47 7.04 2.13
C SER A 196 -31.34 6.00 1.42
N HIS A 197 -31.13 4.72 1.71
CA HIS A 197 -31.85 3.60 1.10
C HIS A 197 -33.07 3.11 1.91
N LEU A 198 -33.21 3.56 3.16
CA LEU A 198 -34.36 3.20 4.00
C LEU A 198 -35.66 3.79 3.46
N LYS A 199 -36.72 2.98 3.50
CA LYS A 199 -38.10 3.38 3.17
C LYS A 199 -38.88 3.72 4.43
N GLU A 200 -39.91 4.55 4.30
CA GLU A 200 -40.78 4.97 5.42
C GLU A 200 -41.23 3.84 6.37
N PRO A 201 -41.76 2.68 5.91
CA PRO A 201 -42.17 1.61 6.82
C PRO A 201 -41.01 0.99 7.60
N GLU A 202 -39.80 1.00 7.06
CA GLU A 202 -38.63 0.46 7.75
C GLU A 202 -38.12 1.45 8.79
N ILE A 203 -38.12 2.74 8.47
CA ILE A 203 -37.76 3.82 9.39
C ILE A 203 -38.67 3.75 10.62
N GLU A 204 -39.98 3.60 10.42
CA GLU A 204 -40.91 3.49 11.55
C GLU A 204 -40.68 2.21 12.37
N SER A 205 -40.33 1.10 11.71
CA SER A 205 -40.05 -0.18 12.39
C SER A 205 -38.78 -0.16 13.25
N CYS A 206 -37.73 0.60 12.87
CA CYS A 206 -36.47 0.67 13.63
C CYS A 206 -36.23 2.02 14.31
N ARG A 207 -37.23 2.90 14.33
CA ARG A 207 -37.15 4.28 14.86
C ARG A 207 -36.52 4.37 16.24
N GLN A 208 -37.01 3.59 17.20
CA GLN A 208 -36.54 3.65 18.58
C GLN A 208 -35.10 3.15 18.72
N GLU A 209 -34.73 2.11 17.98
CA GLU A 209 -33.37 1.56 17.96
C GLU A 209 -32.40 2.58 17.36
N LEU A 210 -32.72 3.16 16.20
CA LEU A 210 -31.91 4.19 15.54
C LEU A 210 -31.67 5.40 16.44
N LEU A 211 -32.70 5.90 17.13
CA LEU A 211 -32.56 7.03 18.04
C LEU A 211 -31.69 6.67 19.25
N THR A 212 -31.85 5.47 19.81
CA THR A 212 -31.06 5.02 20.96
C THR A 212 -29.57 4.92 20.60
N SER A 213 -29.25 4.18 19.53
CA SER A 213 -27.86 4.04 19.07
C SER A 213 -27.25 5.36 18.61
N MET A 214 -28.03 6.24 17.97
CA MET A 214 -27.57 7.59 17.63
C MET A 214 -27.19 8.38 18.88
N MET A 215 -28.05 8.46 19.90
CA MET A 215 -27.77 9.26 21.10
C MET A 215 -26.54 8.77 21.86
N GLU A 216 -26.37 7.44 21.98
CA GLU A 216 -25.18 6.84 22.60
C GLU A 216 -23.91 7.15 21.81
N GLY A 217 -23.94 6.98 20.49
CA GLY A 217 -22.77 7.21 19.66
C GLY A 217 -22.39 8.68 19.52
N VAL A 218 -23.36 9.58 19.38
CA VAL A 218 -23.10 11.03 19.31
C VAL A 218 -22.41 11.53 20.58
N LYS A 219 -22.84 11.04 21.76
CA LYS A 219 -22.16 11.35 23.02
C LYS A 219 -20.69 10.95 22.97
N CYS A 220 -20.39 9.72 22.58
CA CYS A 220 -19.01 9.22 22.47
C CYS A 220 -18.17 10.03 21.46
N HIS A 221 -18.75 10.42 20.33
CA HIS A 221 -18.08 11.24 19.32
C HIS A 221 -17.83 12.68 19.78
N LEU A 222 -18.78 13.31 20.48
CA LEU A 222 -18.65 14.67 21.02
C LEU A 222 -17.63 14.76 22.16
N ASP A 223 -17.49 13.69 22.95
CA ASP A 223 -16.49 13.57 24.02
C ASP A 223 -15.05 13.47 23.50
N SER A 224 -14.85 13.29 22.18
CA SER A 224 -13.52 13.20 21.57
C SER A 224 -12.79 14.56 21.54
N SER A 225 -11.49 14.56 21.84
CA SER A 225 -10.63 15.74 21.72
C SER A 225 -10.38 16.15 20.26
N LEU A 226 -10.56 15.23 19.30
CA LEU A 226 -10.32 15.48 17.87
C LEU A 226 -11.53 16.16 17.20
N PRO A 227 -11.38 17.39 16.65
CA PRO A 227 -12.48 18.13 16.02
C PRO A 227 -13.14 17.38 14.85
N GLN A 228 -12.36 16.59 14.12
CA GLN A 228 -12.84 15.80 12.99
C GLN A 228 -13.80 14.69 13.44
N ILE A 229 -13.50 14.01 14.55
CA ILE A 229 -14.35 12.95 15.12
C ILE A 229 -15.65 13.55 15.67
N ARG A 230 -15.59 14.70 16.36
CA ARG A 230 -16.79 15.43 16.80
C ARG A 230 -17.68 15.82 15.62
N ARG A 231 -17.08 16.27 14.52
CA ARG A 231 -17.81 16.63 13.29
C ARG A 231 -18.52 15.45 12.65
N LEU A 232 -17.87 14.29 12.57
CA LEU A 232 -18.53 13.05 12.11
C LEU A 232 -19.73 12.69 12.99
N GLY A 233 -19.55 12.80 14.32
CA GLY A 233 -20.61 12.67 15.31
C GLY A 233 -21.83 13.52 14.98
N MET A 234 -21.61 14.83 14.83
CA MET A 234 -22.68 15.79 14.52
C MET A 234 -23.35 15.49 13.17
N ILE A 235 -22.60 15.19 12.12
CA ILE A 235 -23.15 14.91 10.78
C ILE A 235 -24.08 13.70 10.80
N VAL A 236 -23.63 12.59 11.39
CA VAL A 236 -24.42 11.36 11.45
C VAL A 236 -25.65 11.57 12.34
N ALA A 237 -25.51 12.29 13.46
CA ALA A 237 -26.62 12.67 14.34
C ALA A 237 -27.73 13.43 13.61
N GLU A 238 -27.35 14.53 12.93
CA GLU A 238 -28.30 15.37 12.19
C GLU A 238 -28.97 14.58 11.06
N SER A 239 -28.22 13.71 10.40
CA SER A 239 -28.72 12.87 9.31
C SER A 239 -29.73 11.84 9.79
N ILE A 240 -29.48 11.16 10.92
CA ILE A 240 -30.44 10.22 11.51
C ILE A 240 -31.65 10.97 12.04
N SER A 241 -31.44 12.06 12.80
CA SER A 241 -32.51 12.86 13.39
C SER A 241 -33.44 13.44 12.33
N SER A 242 -32.91 13.97 11.23
CA SER A 242 -33.71 14.49 10.12
C SER A 242 -34.45 13.41 9.34
N LYS A 243 -33.92 12.19 9.29
CA LYS A 243 -34.54 11.06 8.59
C LYS A 243 -35.63 10.39 9.41
N VAL A 244 -35.51 10.39 10.74
CA VAL A 244 -36.41 9.71 11.67
C VAL A 244 -37.51 10.63 12.24
N ASN A 245 -37.21 11.93 12.42
CA ASN A 245 -38.16 12.91 12.94
C ASN A 245 -38.53 13.92 11.85
N THR A 246 -39.55 13.61 11.06
CA THR A 246 -40.11 14.51 10.04
C THR A 246 -40.93 15.66 10.64
N ASP A 247 -41.57 15.43 11.80
CA ASP A 247 -42.51 16.38 12.44
C ASP A 247 -42.04 16.91 13.82
N GLY A 248 -40.87 16.47 14.31
CA GLY A 248 -40.33 16.82 15.64
C GLY A 248 -39.09 17.73 15.60
N PRO A 249 -38.58 18.21 16.75
CA PRO A 249 -37.33 18.97 16.79
C PRO A 249 -36.17 18.08 16.34
N VAL A 250 -35.54 18.46 15.23
CA VAL A 250 -34.33 17.82 14.70
C VAL A 250 -33.11 18.36 15.46
N LEU A 251 -32.12 17.50 15.71
CA LEU A 251 -30.82 17.95 16.23
C LEU A 251 -30.20 18.95 15.25
N GLN A 252 -29.81 20.12 15.74
CA GLN A 252 -29.18 21.18 14.95
C GLN A 252 -27.88 21.62 15.63
N PHE A 253 -26.75 21.26 15.05
CA PHE A 253 -25.42 21.65 15.48
C PHE A 253 -24.87 22.84 14.68
N GLN A 254 -25.70 23.51 13.86
CA GLN A 254 -25.36 24.70 13.06
C GLN A 254 -24.02 24.58 12.32
N VAL A 255 -23.74 23.40 11.76
CA VAL A 255 -22.53 23.19 10.96
C VAL A 255 -22.68 24.07 9.69
N LYS A 256 -22.00 25.24 9.67
CA LYS A 256 -22.02 26.24 8.58
C LYS A 256 -21.42 25.71 7.26
N VAL A 257 -21.98 24.67 6.67
CA VAL A 257 -21.54 24.14 5.36
C VAL A 257 -22.75 23.86 4.48
N THR A 258 -23.71 24.78 4.53
CA THR A 258 -24.98 24.65 3.81
C THR A 258 -25.14 25.86 2.89
N VAL A 259 -25.46 25.57 1.63
CA VAL A 259 -26.05 26.45 0.61
C VAL A 259 -25.14 27.22 -0.38
N LYS A 260 -23.95 27.75 -0.03
CA LYS A 260 -23.21 28.62 -0.99
C LYS A 260 -22.39 27.91 -2.09
N PHE A 261 -22.18 26.59 -2.01
CA PHE A 261 -21.34 25.86 -2.97
C PHE A 261 -22.15 25.06 -4.03
N LEU A 262 -23.44 24.80 -3.75
CA LEU A 262 -24.34 24.07 -4.64
C LEU A 262 -24.60 24.78 -5.98
N SER A 263 -24.50 26.12 -6.01
CA SER A 263 -24.67 26.92 -7.23
C SER A 263 -23.45 26.89 -8.15
N ALA A 264 -22.26 26.56 -7.64
CA ALA A 264 -21.02 26.59 -8.42
C ALA A 264 -20.69 25.24 -9.10
N VAL A 265 -21.21 24.12 -8.59
CA VAL A 265 -20.78 22.77 -9.01
C VAL A 265 -21.77 22.08 -9.96
N LEU A 266 -23.05 22.46 -9.97
CA LEU A 266 -24.05 21.70 -10.76
C LEU A 266 -23.96 21.90 -12.27
N GLY A 267 -23.28 22.92 -12.81
CA GLY A 267 -22.90 23.00 -14.23
C GLY A 267 -23.98 22.62 -15.27
N SER A 268 -25.27 22.70 -14.94
CA SER A 268 -26.37 22.23 -15.78
C SER A 268 -27.66 23.00 -15.45
N SER A 269 -28.40 23.31 -16.52
CA SER A 269 -29.55 24.22 -16.56
C SER A 269 -30.75 23.73 -15.74
N PRO A 270 -31.60 24.62 -15.17
CA PRO A 270 -32.64 24.31 -14.18
C PRO A 270 -33.85 23.49 -14.68
N ALA A 271 -33.78 22.79 -15.80
CA ALA A 271 -34.95 22.31 -16.53
C ALA A 271 -35.17 20.78 -16.55
N ALA A 272 -34.34 19.96 -15.88
CA ALA A 272 -34.44 18.49 -15.97
C ALA A 272 -34.52 17.75 -14.62
N LEU A 273 -35.07 18.38 -13.59
CA LEU A 273 -35.35 17.72 -12.30
C LEU A 273 -36.80 17.97 -11.87
N HIS A 274 -37.74 17.37 -12.61
CA HIS A 274 -39.03 17.01 -12.03
C HIS A 274 -39.01 15.51 -11.72
N CYS A 275 -38.48 15.16 -10.55
CA CYS A 275 -38.96 14.01 -9.81
C CYS A 275 -38.63 14.19 -8.31
N SER A 276 -39.68 14.28 -7.51
CA SER A 276 -39.70 14.61 -6.10
C SER A 276 -38.96 13.56 -5.26
N SER A 277 -37.77 13.88 -4.73
CA SER A 277 -37.19 13.19 -3.56
C SER A 277 -36.15 14.08 -2.86
N SER A 278 -36.59 14.87 -1.88
CA SER A 278 -35.76 15.86 -1.18
C SER A 278 -34.64 15.27 -0.30
N GLY A 279 -34.62 13.96 -0.06
CA GLY A 279 -33.62 13.31 0.81
C GLY A 279 -32.32 12.87 0.10
N VAL A 280 -32.37 12.58 -1.20
CA VAL A 280 -31.20 12.06 -1.95
C VAL A 280 -30.16 13.15 -2.13
N THR A 281 -30.61 14.38 -2.40
CA THR A 281 -29.76 15.56 -2.62
C THR A 281 -28.92 15.90 -1.38
N VAL A 282 -29.48 15.76 -0.17
CA VAL A 282 -28.79 16.07 1.09
C VAL A 282 -27.66 15.08 1.37
N VAL A 283 -27.87 13.79 1.12
CA VAL A 283 -26.87 12.73 1.35
C VAL A 283 -25.71 12.81 0.35
N PHE A 284 -25.99 13.08 -0.93
CA PHE A 284 -24.92 13.30 -1.93
C PHE A 284 -24.07 14.53 -1.59
N VAL A 285 -24.69 15.60 -1.10
CA VAL A 285 -24.01 16.81 -0.65
C VAL A 285 -23.12 16.51 0.56
N LEU A 286 -23.62 15.78 1.56
CA LEU A 286 -22.86 15.37 2.76
C LEU A 286 -21.68 14.45 2.43
N LEU A 287 -21.86 13.47 1.53
CA LEU A 287 -20.80 12.55 1.10
C LEU A 287 -19.69 13.27 0.33
N TYR A 288 -20.05 14.20 -0.56
CA TYR A 288 -19.10 15.06 -1.26
C TYR A 288 -18.33 15.96 -0.27
N PHE A 289 -18.99 16.53 0.74
CA PHE A 289 -18.32 17.32 1.76
C PHE A 289 -17.35 16.51 2.63
N LEU A 290 -17.68 15.25 2.95
CA LEU A 290 -16.77 14.32 3.62
C LEU A 290 -15.54 14.00 2.77
N GLU A 291 -15.61 14.15 1.44
CA GLU A 291 -14.46 13.97 0.54
C GLU A 291 -13.66 15.28 0.37
N VAL A 292 -14.33 16.42 0.17
CA VAL A 292 -13.67 17.73 -0.05
C VAL A 292 -12.98 18.27 1.20
N SER A 293 -13.52 18.03 2.39
CA SER A 293 -12.88 18.46 3.66
C SER A 293 -11.52 17.77 3.90
N TRP A 294 -11.15 16.78 3.08
CA TRP A 294 -9.99 15.92 3.28
C TRP A 294 -9.08 15.83 2.05
N ALA A 295 -9.62 16.06 0.84
CA ALA A 295 -8.86 15.94 -0.41
C ALA A 295 -7.94 17.13 -0.75
N ASN A 296 -8.08 18.28 -0.08
CA ASN A 296 -7.27 19.47 -0.36
C ASN A 296 -6.30 19.79 0.78
N SER A 297 -5.12 19.16 0.75
CA SER A 297 -3.90 19.69 1.38
C SER A 297 -3.29 20.87 0.59
N SER A 298 -3.98 21.34 -0.45
CA SER A 298 -3.60 22.47 -1.31
C SER A 298 -4.80 23.39 -1.61
N LEU A 299 -5.51 23.85 -0.57
CA LEU A 299 -6.33 25.05 -0.70
C LEU A 299 -5.43 26.30 -0.59
N PRO A 300 -5.73 27.39 -1.34
CA PRO A 300 -4.99 28.64 -1.22
C PRO A 300 -5.11 29.18 0.21
N LEU A 301 -4.03 29.81 0.69
CA LEU A 301 -3.81 30.28 2.08
C LEU A 301 -4.95 31.10 2.71
N TRP A 302 -5.93 31.59 1.97
CA TRP A 302 -7.09 32.30 2.53
C TRP A 302 -8.13 31.38 3.20
N ALA A 303 -8.15 30.08 2.91
CA ALA A 303 -9.11 29.14 3.51
C ALA A 303 -8.63 28.48 4.83
N ASN A 304 -7.32 28.48 5.10
CA ASN A 304 -6.78 28.05 6.40
C ASN A 304 -7.03 29.07 7.52
N SER A 305 -7.49 30.28 7.18
CA SER A 305 -7.74 31.36 8.13
C SER A 305 -9.05 31.23 8.93
N CYS A 306 -9.81 30.13 8.77
CA CYS A 306 -11.09 29.93 9.48
C CYS A 306 -11.04 28.85 10.57
N LEU A 307 -9.85 28.39 10.98
CA LEU A 307 -9.68 27.34 12.00
C LEU A 307 -8.91 27.76 13.25
N TYR A 308 -8.81 29.06 13.51
CA TYR A 308 -8.50 29.54 14.86
C TYR A 308 -9.80 29.77 15.63
N PHE A 309 -9.94 29.09 16.78
CA PHE A 309 -10.67 29.68 17.89
C PHE A 309 -9.90 30.94 18.29
N VAL A 310 -10.29 32.07 17.73
CA VAL A 310 -9.79 33.37 18.16
C VAL A 310 -10.63 33.78 19.36
N TYR A 311 -10.08 33.60 20.58
CA TYR A 311 -10.35 34.60 21.61
C TYR A 311 -9.60 35.84 21.15
N SER A 312 -10.30 36.76 20.49
CA SER A 312 -9.71 37.95 19.87
C SER A 312 -9.60 39.05 20.91
N ASP A 313 -8.53 39.00 21.69
CA ASP A 313 -8.09 40.10 22.55
C ASP A 313 -6.56 40.05 22.76
N ASP A 314 -5.79 40.26 21.69
CA ASP A 314 -4.34 40.43 21.82
C ASP A 314 -3.84 41.51 20.83
N ASP A 315 -3.71 42.74 21.34
CA ASP A 315 -3.25 43.96 20.66
C ASP A 315 -1.71 44.00 20.44
N LEU A 316 -1.05 42.85 20.29
CA LEU A 316 0.42 42.78 20.23
C LEU A 316 0.92 42.54 18.80
N ILE A 317 1.62 43.55 18.27
CA ILE A 317 2.30 43.53 16.97
C ILE A 317 3.68 42.85 17.15
N PRO A 318 4.12 41.95 16.25
CA PRO A 318 5.46 41.36 16.31
C PRO A 318 6.57 42.42 16.28
N TYR A 319 7.59 42.25 17.12
CA TYR A 319 8.75 43.15 17.18
C TYR A 319 9.59 43.10 15.90
N ASP A 320 10.18 44.25 15.54
CA ASP A 320 11.10 44.39 14.41
C ASP A 320 12.47 43.76 14.75
N MET A 321 12.82 42.70 14.03
CA MET A 321 14.06 41.92 14.17
C MET A 321 15.17 42.42 13.22
N SER A 322 15.05 43.62 12.66
CA SER A 322 16.00 44.17 11.68
C SER A 322 17.39 44.49 12.25
N GLU A 323 17.56 44.53 13.58
CA GLU A 323 18.85 44.75 14.24
C GLU A 323 19.58 43.44 14.67
N ASP A 324 19.03 42.28 14.34
CA ASP A 324 19.67 41.01 14.67
C ASP A 324 20.97 40.80 13.88
N LYS A 325 22.06 40.47 14.60
CA LYS A 325 23.35 40.13 13.99
C LYS A 325 23.39 38.65 13.61
N GLU A 326 23.74 38.35 12.35
CA GLU A 326 24.07 36.99 11.93
C GLU A 326 25.20 36.40 12.80
N LEU A 327 24.93 35.25 13.44
CA LEU A 327 25.94 34.51 14.19
C LEU A 327 27.03 34.04 13.23
N LYS A 328 28.31 34.17 13.66
CA LYS A 328 29.47 33.71 12.88
C LYS A 328 29.35 32.20 12.68
N LYS A 329 29.31 31.75 11.42
CA LYS A 329 29.32 30.32 11.08
C LYS A 329 30.52 29.62 11.73
N THR A 330 30.23 28.71 12.65
CA THR A 330 31.22 27.85 13.28
C THR A 330 31.92 27.01 12.22
N LYS A 331 33.26 26.91 12.27
CA LYS A 331 34.01 26.16 11.26
C LYS A 331 33.78 24.66 11.43
N ALA A 332 33.43 23.98 10.34
CA ALA A 332 33.26 22.53 10.32
C ALA A 332 34.59 21.80 10.62
N PRO A 333 34.57 20.68 11.37
CA PRO A 333 35.75 19.88 11.65
C PRO A 333 36.34 19.27 10.36
N MET A 334 37.67 19.08 10.35
CA MET A 334 38.41 18.58 9.18
C MET A 334 38.81 17.10 9.32
N TYR A 335 38.89 16.59 10.55
CA TYR A 335 39.31 15.21 10.83
C TYR A 335 38.20 14.41 11.53
N ILE A 336 38.15 13.11 11.25
CA ILE A 336 37.16 12.19 11.85
C ILE A 336 37.36 12.08 13.37
N ARG A 337 38.61 12.12 13.86
CA ARG A 337 38.91 12.07 15.30
C ARG A 337 38.39 13.30 16.04
N ASP A 338 38.48 14.47 15.44
CA ASP A 338 37.89 15.71 16.00
C ASP A 338 36.37 15.57 16.12
N CYS A 339 35.71 14.97 15.12
CA CYS A 339 34.27 14.69 15.21
C CYS A 339 33.95 13.73 16.37
N ILE A 340 34.73 12.69 16.59
CA ILE A 340 34.53 11.73 17.70
C ILE A 340 34.63 12.46 19.05
N GLU A 341 35.62 13.32 19.22
CA GLU A 341 35.83 14.09 20.45
C GLU A 341 34.66 15.06 20.69
N VAL A 342 34.25 15.80 19.67
CA VAL A 342 33.11 16.73 19.74
C VAL A 342 31.81 16.00 20.05
N LEU A 343 31.49 14.93 19.32
CA LEU A 343 30.23 14.20 19.50
C LEU A 343 30.10 13.54 20.88
N THR A 344 31.23 13.15 21.48
CA THR A 344 31.27 12.48 22.79
C THR A 344 31.35 13.44 23.97
N GLY A 345 32.02 14.60 23.82
CA GLY A 345 32.45 15.40 24.97
C GLY A 345 32.20 16.91 24.88
N SER A 346 31.75 17.49 23.76
CA SER A 346 31.57 18.95 23.67
C SER A 346 30.25 19.44 24.27
N GLU A 347 30.32 20.52 25.06
CA GLU A 347 29.15 21.32 25.48
C GLU A 347 28.76 22.40 24.45
N ASP A 348 29.66 22.72 23.51
CA ASP A 348 29.41 23.67 22.40
C ASP A 348 28.42 23.08 21.37
N LEU A 349 27.16 23.51 21.44
CA LEU A 349 26.08 23.04 20.57
C LEU A 349 26.34 23.33 19.08
N ASP A 350 26.85 24.51 18.75
CA ASP A 350 27.14 24.89 17.35
C ASP A 350 28.22 24.00 16.71
N LYS A 351 29.24 23.60 17.49
CA LYS A 351 30.30 22.70 17.01
C LYS A 351 29.77 21.28 16.83
N TRP A 352 28.89 20.85 17.73
CA TRP A 352 28.26 19.54 17.66
C TRP A 352 27.40 19.41 16.39
N GLU A 353 26.59 20.41 16.06
CA GLU A 353 25.79 20.41 14.83
C GLU A 353 26.65 20.34 13.56
N GLU A 354 27.71 21.16 13.49
CA GLU A 354 28.61 21.14 12.35
C GLU A 354 29.40 19.82 12.25
N ALA A 355 29.70 19.17 13.38
CA ALA A 355 30.30 17.83 13.38
C ALA A 355 29.35 16.77 12.81
N VAL A 356 28.07 16.77 13.20
CA VAL A 356 27.06 15.83 12.65
C VAL A 356 26.90 16.03 11.14
N LYS A 357 26.79 17.28 10.68
CA LYS A 357 26.64 17.61 9.25
C LYS A 357 27.88 17.21 8.42
N ALA A 358 29.08 17.38 8.98
CA ALA A 358 30.32 17.11 8.26
C ALA A 358 30.67 15.60 8.17
N LEU A 359 30.24 14.80 9.15
CA LEU A 359 30.75 13.45 9.40
C LEU A 359 30.60 12.50 8.20
N GLU A 360 29.43 12.44 7.59
CA GLU A 360 29.16 11.62 6.40
C GLU A 360 30.19 11.91 5.29
N SER A 361 30.43 13.20 5.03
CA SER A 361 31.33 13.64 3.97
C SER A 361 32.80 13.35 4.29
N LEU A 362 33.20 13.43 5.56
CA LEU A 362 34.56 13.15 6.01
C LEU A 362 34.89 11.66 5.91
N VAL A 363 33.96 10.79 6.32
CA VAL A 363 34.10 9.33 6.22
C VAL A 363 34.32 8.92 4.77
N ARG A 364 33.50 9.42 3.84
CA ARG A 364 33.63 9.07 2.41
C ARG A 364 34.89 9.65 1.76
N ARG A 365 35.38 10.81 2.20
CA ARG A 365 36.62 11.42 1.66
C ARG A 365 37.88 10.70 2.12
N ASN A 366 37.89 10.20 3.36
CA ASN A 366 39.07 9.64 4.01
C ASN A 366 38.83 8.19 4.50
N PRO A 367 38.64 7.21 3.57
CA PRO A 367 38.26 5.85 3.95
C PRO A 367 39.33 5.12 4.77
N ALA A 368 40.61 5.42 4.57
CA ALA A 368 41.70 4.83 5.35
C ALA A 368 41.64 5.24 6.83
N ALA A 369 41.44 6.53 7.11
CA ALA A 369 41.29 7.03 8.47
C ALA A 369 39.98 6.55 9.11
N ALA A 370 38.91 6.43 8.32
CA ALA A 370 37.63 5.91 8.81
C ALA A 370 37.71 4.43 9.25
N ARG A 371 38.50 3.59 8.57
CA ARG A 371 38.71 2.18 8.96
C ARG A 371 39.41 2.01 10.31
N GLU A 372 40.28 2.94 10.70
CA GLU A 372 40.96 2.86 12.00
C GLU A 372 40.01 3.05 13.19
N VAL A 373 38.89 3.75 12.98
CA VAL A 373 37.93 4.13 14.03
C VAL A 373 36.50 3.69 13.69
N SER A 374 36.32 2.77 12.75
CA SER A 374 35.01 2.42 12.18
C SER A 374 34.03 1.88 13.22
N VAL A 375 34.47 0.94 14.05
CA VAL A 375 33.66 0.33 15.11
C VAL A 375 33.34 1.33 16.22
N GLU A 376 34.29 2.16 16.61
CA GLU A 376 34.10 3.22 17.60
C GLU A 376 33.06 4.23 17.11
N LEU A 377 33.19 4.67 15.86
CA LEU A 377 32.27 5.62 15.24
C LEU A 377 30.87 5.04 15.07
N ALA A 378 30.75 3.76 14.70
CA ALA A 378 29.47 3.05 14.64
C ALA A 378 28.80 2.96 16.03
N LYS A 379 29.58 2.71 17.08
CA LYS A 379 29.10 2.72 18.47
C LYS A 379 28.59 4.10 18.88
N ILE A 380 29.35 5.16 18.60
CA ILE A 380 28.94 6.54 18.92
C ILE A 380 27.64 6.89 18.19
N LEU A 381 27.56 6.63 16.88
CA LEU A 381 26.38 6.96 16.07
C LEU A 381 25.12 6.21 16.51
N LEU A 382 25.25 4.95 16.93
CA LEU A 382 24.12 4.15 17.41
C LEU A 382 23.53 4.68 18.73
N HIS A 383 24.34 5.33 19.56
CA HIS A 383 23.93 5.91 20.85
C HIS A 383 23.78 7.43 20.78
N LEU A 384 23.94 8.03 19.61
CA LEU A 384 23.88 9.48 19.46
C LEU A 384 22.42 9.94 19.56
N GLU A 385 22.14 10.70 20.60
CA GLU A 385 20.86 11.36 20.84
C GLU A 385 20.92 12.83 20.38
N GLU A 386 19.75 13.35 20.03
CA GLU A 386 19.59 14.70 19.56
C GLU A 386 19.73 15.69 20.73
N LYS A 387 20.80 16.52 20.72
CA LYS A 387 21.04 17.54 21.74
C LYS A 387 20.41 18.90 21.39
N THR A 388 20.17 19.16 20.10
CA THR A 388 19.63 20.40 19.55
C THR A 388 18.50 20.08 18.58
N CYS A 389 17.54 20.98 18.35
CA CYS A 389 16.45 20.77 17.38
C CYS A 389 16.93 20.90 15.93
N LEU A 390 17.93 20.10 15.54
CA LEU A 390 18.57 20.15 14.24
C LEU A 390 17.68 19.48 13.18
N GLU A 391 17.27 20.25 12.17
CA GLU A 391 16.48 19.72 11.05
C GLU A 391 17.18 18.54 10.37
N GLY A 392 16.48 17.39 10.30
CA GLY A 392 16.99 16.20 9.63
C GLY A 392 18.09 15.44 10.39
N PHE A 393 18.26 15.65 11.71
CA PHE A 393 19.25 14.96 12.53
C PHE A 393 19.26 13.43 12.33
N ALA A 394 18.08 12.80 12.39
CA ALA A 394 17.95 11.35 12.23
C ALA A 394 18.48 10.86 10.87
N GLU A 395 18.23 11.60 9.79
CA GLU A 395 18.73 11.28 8.45
C GLU A 395 20.24 11.46 8.34
N LEU A 396 20.79 12.55 8.90
CA LEU A 396 22.24 12.81 8.91
C LEU A 396 22.99 11.73 9.67
N ARG A 397 22.48 11.35 10.86
CA ARG A 397 23.01 10.26 11.68
C ARG A 397 22.98 8.93 10.92
N GLN A 398 21.85 8.59 10.28
CA GLN A 398 21.71 7.37 9.50
C GLN A 398 22.67 7.34 8.30
N LYS A 399 22.76 8.43 7.54
CA LYS A 399 23.68 8.54 6.40
C LYS A 399 25.15 8.41 6.82
N ALA A 400 25.53 9.01 7.94
CA ALA A 400 26.85 8.83 8.51
C ALA A 400 27.10 7.37 8.91
N GLN A 401 26.13 6.71 9.54
CA GLN A 401 26.26 5.31 9.97
C GLN A 401 26.36 4.36 8.76
N VAL A 402 25.60 4.61 7.70
CA VAL A 402 25.70 3.89 6.42
C VAL A 402 27.06 4.15 5.74
N ALA A 403 27.58 5.39 5.76
CA ALA A 403 28.90 5.70 5.21
C ALA A 403 30.03 4.95 5.95
N VAL A 404 29.91 4.79 7.28
CA VAL A 404 30.87 4.02 8.09
C VAL A 404 30.80 2.54 7.73
N LEU A 405 29.59 1.97 7.69
CA LEU A 405 29.38 0.56 7.36
C LEU A 405 29.81 0.22 5.93
N THR A 406 29.60 1.09 4.95
CA THR A 406 30.07 0.86 3.56
C THR A 406 31.58 1.00 3.40
N THR A 407 32.26 1.72 4.30
CA THR A 407 33.71 1.92 4.27
C THR A 407 34.48 0.74 4.87
N ASP A 408 33.92 0.11 5.90
CA ASP A 408 34.49 -1.03 6.63
C ASP A 408 33.41 -2.08 6.99
N PRO A 409 32.91 -2.84 6.00
CA PRO A 409 31.66 -3.59 6.13
C PRO A 409 31.71 -4.77 7.08
N ILE A 410 32.83 -5.50 7.15
CA ILE A 410 32.94 -6.72 7.96
C ILE A 410 32.88 -6.40 9.47
N PRO A 411 33.80 -5.60 10.05
CA PRO A 411 33.81 -5.37 11.49
C PRO A 411 32.59 -4.57 11.96
N VAL A 412 32.10 -3.63 11.15
CA VAL A 412 30.93 -2.82 11.51
C VAL A 412 29.64 -3.64 11.43
N ALA A 413 29.46 -4.48 10.41
CA ALA A 413 28.30 -5.38 10.34
C ALA A 413 28.29 -6.35 11.52
N GLN A 414 29.43 -7.00 11.82
CA GLN A 414 29.57 -7.90 12.98
C GLN A 414 29.20 -7.20 14.29
N TYR A 415 29.69 -5.96 14.50
CA TYR A 415 29.32 -5.15 15.65
C TYR A 415 27.80 -4.90 15.69
N LEU A 416 27.20 -4.36 14.63
CA LEU A 416 25.78 -4.01 14.60
C LEU A 416 24.88 -5.24 14.81
N THR A 417 25.17 -6.36 14.14
CA THR A 417 24.41 -7.61 14.31
C THR A 417 24.54 -8.18 15.72
N SER A 418 25.69 -7.99 16.38
CA SER A 418 25.85 -8.38 17.78
C SER A 418 25.05 -7.50 18.73
N GLN A 419 24.94 -6.19 18.43
CA GLN A 419 24.19 -5.25 19.26
C GLN A 419 22.68 -5.44 19.12
N PHE A 420 22.19 -5.90 17.97
CA PHE A 420 20.77 -6.21 17.77
C PHE A 420 20.23 -7.19 18.84
N TYR A 421 21.02 -8.21 19.19
CA TYR A 421 20.69 -9.21 20.23
C TYR A 421 21.18 -8.86 21.64
N SER A 422 21.76 -7.67 21.86
CA SER A 422 22.23 -7.26 23.18
C SER A 422 21.07 -6.78 24.07
N LEU A 423 21.21 -6.87 25.39
CA LEU A 423 20.16 -6.57 26.37
C LEU A 423 19.83 -5.06 26.45
N ASN A 424 20.84 -4.20 26.33
CA ASN A 424 20.75 -2.79 26.71
C ASN A 424 20.42 -1.84 25.55
N TYR A 425 19.49 -2.22 24.68
CA TYR A 425 19.05 -1.37 23.55
C TYR A 425 17.53 -1.18 23.54
N SER A 426 17.10 -0.02 23.05
CA SER A 426 15.69 0.25 22.79
C SER A 426 15.22 -0.43 21.49
N LEU A 427 13.90 -0.66 21.35
CA LEU A 427 13.34 -1.18 20.10
C LEU A 427 13.65 -0.25 18.92
N ARG A 428 13.64 1.08 19.12
CA ARG A 428 14.00 2.06 18.09
C ARG A 428 15.43 1.85 17.58
N GLN A 429 16.40 1.69 18.48
CA GLN A 429 17.80 1.44 18.08
C GLN A 429 17.94 0.11 17.33
N ARG A 430 17.18 -0.93 17.70
CA ARG A 430 17.17 -2.20 16.95
C ARG A 430 16.61 -2.02 15.53
N MET A 431 15.58 -1.19 15.35
CA MET A 431 15.09 -0.83 14.01
C MET A 431 16.14 -0.05 13.23
N ASP A 432 16.79 0.93 13.87
CA ASP A 432 17.84 1.74 13.24
C ASP A 432 19.00 0.84 12.76
N ILE A 433 19.39 -0.19 13.54
CA ILE A 433 20.39 -1.19 13.14
C ILE A 433 19.97 -1.91 11.86
N LEU A 434 18.73 -2.42 11.80
CA LEU A 434 18.23 -3.15 10.63
C LEU A 434 18.17 -2.25 9.39
N ASP A 435 17.67 -1.02 9.54
CA ASP A 435 17.58 -0.06 8.44
C ASP A 435 18.96 0.33 7.90
N VAL A 436 19.95 0.55 8.77
CA VAL A 436 21.34 0.85 8.37
C VAL A 436 21.97 -0.33 7.62
N LEU A 437 21.75 -1.57 8.08
CA LEU A 437 22.27 -2.77 7.41
C LEU A 437 21.69 -2.92 5.99
N VAL A 438 20.39 -2.67 5.81
CA VAL A 438 19.72 -2.71 4.50
C VAL A 438 20.24 -1.60 3.59
N LEU A 439 20.29 -0.36 4.07
CA LEU A 439 20.73 0.78 3.26
C LEU A 439 22.19 0.63 2.82
N ALA A 440 23.07 0.13 3.70
CA ALA A 440 24.45 -0.15 3.33
C ALA A 440 24.56 -1.30 2.33
N ALA A 441 23.79 -2.38 2.50
CA ALA A 441 23.75 -3.47 1.53
C ALA A 441 23.26 -2.99 0.15
N GLN A 442 22.28 -2.09 0.10
CA GLN A 442 21.81 -1.46 -1.14
C GLN A 442 22.87 -0.57 -1.78
N GLU A 443 23.61 0.23 -1.00
CA GLU A 443 24.71 1.07 -1.49
C GLU A 443 25.89 0.23 -2.02
N LEU A 444 26.15 -0.94 -1.42
CA LEU A 444 27.16 -1.90 -1.89
C LEU A 444 26.71 -2.72 -3.11
N SER A 445 25.40 -2.94 -3.25
CA SER A 445 24.82 -3.70 -4.37
C SER A 445 24.66 -2.86 -5.64
N CYS A 446 24.37 -1.57 -5.51
CA CYS A 446 24.27 -0.65 -6.63
C CYS A 446 25.63 -0.23 -7.18
N ALA A 447 25.81 -0.29 -8.51
CA ALA A 447 27.00 0.23 -9.17
C ALA A 447 27.17 1.73 -8.89
N LYS A 448 28.23 2.13 -8.17
CA LYS A 448 28.57 3.53 -7.90
C LYS A 448 28.93 4.25 -9.20
N GLY A 449 27.94 4.77 -9.91
CA GLY A 449 28.12 5.76 -10.97
C GLY A 449 28.73 7.02 -10.37
N HIS A 450 30.06 7.08 -10.27
CA HIS A 450 30.76 8.28 -9.85
C HIS A 450 30.48 9.39 -10.87
N GLY A 451 29.55 10.27 -10.52
CA GLY A 451 29.35 11.55 -11.18
C GLY A 451 30.59 12.42 -11.00
N LYS A 452 31.58 12.23 -11.88
CA LYS A 452 32.56 13.24 -12.28
C LYS A 452 32.73 13.13 -13.78
N THR A 453 32.04 13.98 -14.53
CA THR A 453 32.40 14.36 -15.88
C THR A 453 33.82 14.93 -15.87
N LYS A 454 34.81 14.06 -16.05
CA LYS A 454 36.14 14.43 -16.51
C LYS A 454 36.33 13.75 -17.85
N HIS A 455 36.50 14.57 -18.88
CA HIS A 455 36.98 14.17 -20.18
C HIS A 455 38.22 13.27 -20.04
N SER A 456 38.10 12.00 -20.39
CA SER A 456 39.23 11.20 -20.84
C SER A 456 38.77 10.38 -22.04
N GLY A 457 39.37 10.69 -23.19
CA GLY A 457 39.13 9.96 -24.42
C GLY A 457 39.72 8.56 -24.32
N ALA A 458 38.88 7.55 -24.49
CA ALA A 458 39.30 6.21 -24.89
C ALA A 458 38.78 5.97 -26.31
N GLN A 459 39.72 5.73 -27.21
CA GLN A 459 39.56 5.69 -28.64
C GLN A 459 38.78 4.44 -29.09
N ASN A 460 37.73 4.63 -29.87
CA ASN A 460 37.26 3.57 -30.77
C ASN A 460 38.19 3.52 -31.99
N PRO A 461 38.59 2.34 -32.49
CA PRO A 461 39.42 2.23 -33.68
C PRO A 461 38.58 2.69 -34.88
N ARG A 462 38.86 3.89 -35.38
CA ARG A 462 38.21 4.44 -36.56
C ARG A 462 39.22 4.47 -37.69
N ILE A 463 38.89 3.79 -38.78
CA ILE A 463 39.62 3.80 -40.05
C ILE A 463 39.81 5.26 -40.46
N GLN A 464 41.07 5.66 -40.67
CA GLN A 464 41.44 7.01 -41.11
C GLN A 464 41.06 7.21 -42.57
N LEU A 465 40.21 8.19 -42.84
CA LEU A 465 40.12 8.85 -44.14
C LEU A 465 40.50 10.33 -43.94
N LEU A 466 41.35 10.81 -44.85
CA LEU A 466 42.00 12.11 -44.88
C LEU A 466 41.02 13.30 -44.87
N PRO A 467 41.47 14.52 -44.50
CA PRO A 467 40.61 15.64 -44.19
C PRO A 467 40.20 16.41 -45.45
N GLU A 468 38.90 16.56 -45.67
CA GLU A 468 38.38 17.54 -46.63
C GLU A 468 37.78 18.76 -45.94
N SER A 469 38.30 19.90 -46.39
CA SER A 469 38.00 21.27 -46.06
C SER A 469 36.54 21.66 -46.28
N GLY A 470 36.03 22.46 -45.35
CA GLY A 470 35.07 23.56 -45.56
C GLY A 470 33.92 23.35 -46.54
N SER A 471 32.78 22.86 -46.07
CA SER A 471 31.46 23.45 -46.39
C SER A 471 30.35 22.85 -45.51
N SER A 472 29.64 23.75 -44.85
CA SER A 472 28.30 23.65 -44.22
C SER A 472 27.88 22.41 -43.42
N LYS A 473 27.54 22.65 -42.14
CA LYS A 473 26.83 21.73 -41.23
C LYS A 473 25.35 21.50 -41.62
N ASP A 474 24.87 22.03 -42.74
CA ASP A 474 23.45 22.00 -43.12
C ASP A 474 22.99 20.66 -43.71
N TRP A 475 23.84 19.96 -44.45
CA TRP A 475 23.40 18.71 -45.08
C TRP A 475 23.05 17.62 -44.05
N ARG A 476 23.74 17.56 -42.91
CA ARG A 476 23.43 16.60 -41.83
C ARG A 476 22.06 16.87 -41.21
N ARG A 477 21.72 18.14 -40.98
CA ARG A 477 20.40 18.53 -40.46
C ARG A 477 19.28 18.21 -41.45
N ILE A 478 19.50 18.48 -42.73
CA ILE A 478 18.54 18.18 -43.80
C ILE A 478 18.34 16.66 -43.96
N VAL A 479 19.41 15.88 -43.81
CA VAL A 479 19.33 14.40 -43.81
C VAL A 479 18.61 13.88 -42.58
N ASP A 480 18.88 14.41 -41.38
CA ASP A 480 18.20 14.03 -40.15
C ASP A 480 16.70 14.39 -40.16
N GLU A 481 16.31 15.52 -40.75
CA GLU A 481 14.91 15.90 -40.97
C GLU A 481 14.21 15.00 -41.99
N ARG A 482 14.91 14.60 -43.07
CA ARG A 482 14.39 13.60 -44.03
C ARG A 482 14.21 12.23 -43.40
N ILE A 483 15.14 11.81 -42.54
CA ILE A 483 15.02 10.55 -41.81
C ILE A 483 13.85 10.64 -40.82
N LYS A 484 13.70 11.74 -40.08
CA LYS A 484 12.57 11.92 -39.16
C LYS A 484 11.21 11.96 -39.87
N SER A 485 11.10 12.62 -41.02
CA SER A 485 9.85 12.72 -41.78
C SER A 485 9.47 11.43 -42.52
N LYS A 486 10.43 10.56 -42.84
CA LYS A 486 10.17 9.26 -43.51
C LYS A 486 10.14 8.05 -42.56
N THR A 487 10.47 8.22 -41.28
CA THR A 487 10.46 7.13 -40.31
C THR A 487 9.17 7.14 -39.48
N ARG A 488 8.22 6.26 -39.83
CA ARG A 488 7.02 6.04 -39.01
C ARG A 488 7.42 5.32 -37.71
N ARG A 489 7.37 6.03 -36.58
CA ARG A 489 7.70 5.47 -35.25
C ARG A 489 6.48 4.76 -34.68
N PHE A 490 6.49 3.43 -34.68
CA PHE A 490 5.61 2.64 -33.82
C PHE A 490 6.13 2.77 -32.38
N ALA A 491 5.22 2.92 -31.42
CA ALA A 491 5.51 3.24 -30.03
C ALA A 491 6.72 2.46 -29.49
N LYS A 492 7.78 3.19 -29.10
CA LYS A 492 8.91 2.61 -28.38
C LYS A 492 8.36 2.23 -27.00
N GLY A 493 8.19 0.94 -26.75
CA GLY A 493 7.88 0.43 -25.41
C GLY A 493 8.88 0.98 -24.40
N GLN A 494 8.48 1.05 -23.13
CA GLN A 494 9.35 1.50 -22.02
C GLN A 494 10.75 0.91 -22.20
N THR A 495 11.71 1.75 -22.55
CA THR A 495 13.12 1.41 -22.40
C THR A 495 13.33 1.19 -20.91
N GLN A 496 13.47 -0.07 -20.50
CA GLN A 496 14.15 -0.33 -19.24
C GLN A 496 15.49 0.40 -19.34
N VAL A 497 15.70 1.31 -18.40
CA VAL A 497 17.02 1.87 -18.17
C VAL A 497 17.86 0.67 -17.76
N GLU A 498 18.66 0.13 -18.68
CA GLU A 498 19.74 -0.79 -18.31
C GLU A 498 20.57 -0.05 -17.26
N GLN A 499 20.46 -0.51 -16.02
CA GLN A 499 21.29 0.01 -14.95
C GLN A 499 22.76 -0.22 -15.33
N PRO A 500 23.66 0.72 -15.01
CA PRO A 500 25.07 0.57 -15.30
C PRO A 500 25.58 -0.74 -14.67
N SER A 501 26.12 -1.65 -15.49
CA SER A 501 26.64 -2.93 -15.04
C SER A 501 27.95 -2.72 -14.26
N GLY A 502 27.86 -2.48 -12.96
CA GLY A 502 28.97 -2.60 -12.03
C GLY A 502 28.98 -3.97 -11.35
N PRO A 503 30.14 -4.47 -10.89
CA PRO A 503 30.18 -5.64 -10.04
C PRO A 503 29.47 -5.34 -8.71
N ASN A 504 28.64 -6.27 -8.24
CA ASN A 504 27.97 -6.18 -6.95
C ASN A 504 29.02 -6.37 -5.83
N GLU A 505 29.43 -5.29 -5.17
CA GLU A 505 30.43 -5.33 -4.08
C GLU A 505 29.90 -6.06 -2.84
N PHE A 506 28.57 -6.19 -2.71
CA PHE A 506 27.93 -6.91 -1.62
C PHE A 506 28.08 -8.44 -1.72
N ASN A 507 28.41 -9.00 -2.90
CA ASN A 507 28.44 -10.45 -3.11
C ASN A 507 29.39 -11.20 -2.16
N SER A 508 30.59 -10.69 -1.92
CA SER A 508 31.52 -11.34 -0.98
C SER A 508 31.19 -11.07 0.50
N LEU A 509 30.27 -10.14 0.77
CA LEU A 509 29.96 -9.64 2.10
C LEU A 509 28.62 -10.16 2.65
N ALA A 510 27.71 -10.60 1.77
CA ALA A 510 26.34 -10.96 2.11
C ALA A 510 26.21 -11.89 3.33
N GLY A 511 27.09 -12.90 3.42
CA GLY A 511 27.09 -13.84 4.55
C GLY A 511 27.36 -13.18 5.92
N HIS A 512 28.17 -12.12 5.96
CA HIS A 512 28.48 -11.39 7.21
C HIS A 512 27.31 -10.55 7.72
N PHE A 513 26.37 -10.19 6.85
CA PHE A 513 25.15 -9.46 7.21
C PHE A 513 24.04 -10.45 7.58
N PHE A 514 23.88 -11.50 6.78
CA PHE A 514 22.73 -12.39 6.83
C PHE A 514 22.80 -13.42 7.97
N PHE A 515 23.89 -14.20 8.07
CA PHE A 515 23.93 -15.33 9.02
C PHE A 515 23.89 -14.91 10.50
N PRO A 516 24.56 -13.83 10.94
CA PRO A 516 24.46 -13.39 12.33
C PRO A 516 23.04 -12.96 12.73
N LEU A 517 22.24 -12.46 11.79
CA LEU A 517 20.85 -12.02 12.01
C LEU A 517 19.84 -13.17 12.05
N ILE A 518 20.14 -14.31 11.42
CA ILE A 518 19.21 -15.45 11.40
C ILE A 518 19.49 -16.47 12.51
N GLN A 519 20.66 -16.40 13.17
CA GLN A 519 21.13 -17.47 14.05
C GLN A 519 20.46 -17.49 15.44
N ASN A 520 20.09 -16.33 15.99
CA ASN A 520 19.71 -16.20 17.41
C ASN A 520 18.27 -15.71 17.62
N PHE A 521 17.40 -15.85 16.62
CA PHE A 521 16.02 -15.34 16.69
C PHE A 521 15.13 -16.06 17.71
N ASP A 522 15.49 -17.30 18.06
CA ASP A 522 14.75 -18.20 18.95
C ASP A 522 15.20 -18.13 20.41
N ARG A 523 16.24 -17.32 20.72
CA ARG A 523 16.77 -17.20 22.08
C ARG A 523 15.92 -16.23 22.90
N PRO A 524 15.24 -16.68 23.98
CA PRO A 524 14.49 -15.79 24.85
C PRO A 524 15.46 -14.94 25.67
N LEU A 525 15.41 -13.62 25.51
CA LEU A 525 16.05 -12.69 26.42
C LEU A 525 14.96 -12.09 27.32
N SER A 526 15.25 -11.93 28.61
CA SER A 526 14.26 -11.50 29.62
C SER A 526 13.53 -10.19 29.28
N THR A 527 14.08 -9.36 28.41
CA THR A 527 13.54 -8.05 28.01
C THR A 527 13.44 -7.88 26.49
N PHE A 528 13.67 -8.95 25.72
CA PHE A 528 13.61 -8.93 24.26
C PHE A 528 13.16 -10.30 23.75
N ASP A 529 11.87 -10.41 23.44
CA ASP A 529 11.24 -11.66 23.02
C ASP A 529 10.64 -11.50 21.63
N LEU A 530 11.45 -11.86 20.62
CA LEU A 530 11.07 -11.79 19.21
C LEU A 530 9.87 -12.69 18.87
N LEU A 531 9.73 -13.84 19.54
CA LEU A 531 8.67 -14.81 19.25
C LEU A 531 7.37 -14.53 20.02
N GLY A 532 7.44 -13.70 21.06
CA GLY A 532 6.30 -13.25 21.86
C GLY A 532 5.91 -11.79 21.56
N GLU A 533 6.13 -10.91 22.53
CA GLU A 533 5.62 -9.54 22.52
C GLU A 533 6.30 -8.63 21.48
N ASP A 534 7.58 -8.87 21.13
CA ASP A 534 8.35 -8.03 20.21
C ASP A 534 8.19 -8.45 18.73
N HIS A 535 7.04 -9.02 18.37
CA HIS A 535 6.75 -9.53 17.03
C HIS A 535 6.84 -8.46 15.92
N PHE A 536 6.70 -7.17 16.24
CA PHE A 536 6.93 -6.08 15.28
C PHE A 536 8.42 -6.01 14.87
N VAL A 537 9.34 -6.21 15.81
CA VAL A 537 10.79 -6.28 15.55
C VAL A 537 11.13 -7.53 14.78
N LEU A 538 10.48 -8.65 15.10
CA LEU A 538 10.57 -9.89 14.31
C LEU A 538 10.14 -9.66 12.86
N GLY A 539 8.99 -9.01 12.62
CA GLY A 539 8.53 -8.71 11.27
C GLY A 539 9.52 -7.85 10.47
N ARG A 540 10.13 -6.85 11.12
CA ARG A 540 11.19 -6.02 10.54
C ARG A 540 12.46 -6.81 10.24
N LEU A 541 12.87 -7.71 11.13
CA LEU A 541 13.98 -8.64 10.91
C LEU A 541 13.73 -9.53 9.70
N VAL A 542 12.54 -10.12 9.61
CA VAL A 542 12.14 -11.01 8.49
C VAL A 542 12.21 -10.26 7.16
N HIS A 543 11.63 -9.05 7.08
CA HIS A 543 11.73 -8.22 5.89
C HIS A 543 13.18 -7.84 5.55
N THR A 544 14.01 -7.57 6.56
CA THR A 544 15.44 -7.28 6.38
C THR A 544 16.17 -8.48 5.76
N LEU A 545 15.93 -9.69 6.27
CA LEU A 545 16.50 -10.93 5.71
C LEU A 545 16.06 -11.15 4.26
N ALA A 546 14.78 -10.89 3.93
CA ALA A 546 14.29 -10.96 2.56
C ALA A 546 15.02 -9.99 1.61
N VAL A 547 15.26 -8.75 2.05
CA VAL A 547 15.97 -7.74 1.25
C VAL A 547 17.45 -8.13 1.09
N LEU A 548 18.13 -8.57 2.15
CA LEU A 548 19.52 -9.02 2.07
C LEU A 548 19.68 -10.23 1.14
N MET A 549 18.72 -11.16 1.16
CA MET A 549 18.68 -12.29 0.21
C MET A 549 18.55 -11.81 -1.24
N TYR A 550 17.67 -10.84 -1.48
CA TYR A 550 17.48 -10.25 -2.81
C TYR A 550 18.70 -9.45 -3.30
N LEU A 551 19.42 -8.77 -2.42
CA LEU A 551 20.64 -8.05 -2.79
C LEU A 551 21.84 -8.98 -3.01
N ALA A 552 21.77 -10.22 -2.52
CA ALA A 552 22.80 -11.25 -2.66
C ALA A 552 22.66 -12.10 -3.93
N VAL A 553 21.85 -11.69 -4.91
CA VAL A 553 21.72 -12.39 -6.21
C VAL A 553 23.10 -12.63 -6.84
N ASN A 554 23.36 -13.85 -7.32
CA ASN A 554 24.64 -14.30 -7.90
C ASN A 554 25.82 -14.40 -6.92
N THR A 555 25.57 -14.47 -5.61
CA THR A 555 26.59 -14.73 -4.59
C THR A 555 26.90 -16.22 -4.44
N MET A 556 28.14 -16.59 -4.13
CA MET A 556 28.51 -18.01 -3.88
C MET A 556 27.79 -18.63 -2.68
N ALA A 557 27.39 -17.81 -1.70
CA ALA A 557 26.64 -18.23 -0.51
C ALA A 557 25.11 -18.23 -0.73
N VAL A 558 24.60 -17.90 -1.92
CA VAL A 558 23.15 -17.69 -2.16
C VAL A 558 22.33 -18.95 -1.87
N THR A 559 22.83 -20.14 -2.21
CA THR A 559 22.13 -21.41 -1.95
C THR A 559 22.05 -21.70 -0.44
N ALA A 560 23.15 -21.51 0.29
CA ALA A 560 23.19 -21.71 1.74
C ALA A 560 22.32 -20.68 2.48
N MET A 561 22.30 -19.43 2.03
CA MET A 561 21.42 -18.38 2.55
C MET A 561 19.95 -18.72 2.29
N GLY A 562 19.62 -19.17 1.06
CA GLY A 562 18.27 -19.56 0.69
C GLY A 562 17.73 -20.73 1.52
N LYS A 563 18.56 -21.76 1.76
CA LYS A 563 18.22 -22.89 2.63
C LYS A 563 17.94 -22.46 4.06
N ALA A 564 18.87 -21.72 4.67
CA ALA A 564 18.70 -21.20 6.04
C ALA A 564 17.45 -20.31 6.16
N LEU A 565 17.15 -19.50 5.12
CA LEU A 565 15.95 -18.66 5.10
C LEU A 565 14.67 -19.48 4.97
N LEU A 566 14.67 -20.59 4.23
CA LEU A 566 13.51 -21.49 4.12
C LEU A 566 13.24 -22.22 5.43
N GLU A 567 14.27 -22.71 6.12
CA GLU A 567 14.14 -23.31 7.45
C GLU A 567 13.55 -22.30 8.46
N PHE A 568 14.04 -21.05 8.42
CA PHE A 568 13.49 -19.95 9.21
C PHE A 568 12.03 -19.63 8.86
N VAL A 569 11.69 -19.60 7.58
CA VAL A 569 10.30 -19.40 7.14
C VAL A 569 9.41 -20.53 7.63
N TRP A 570 9.89 -21.77 7.54
CA TRP A 570 9.16 -22.94 7.99
C TRP A 570 8.83 -22.86 9.48
N ALA A 571 9.78 -22.44 10.33
CA ALA A 571 9.56 -22.28 11.77
C ALA A 571 8.45 -21.26 12.11
N LEU A 572 8.31 -20.19 11.32
CA LEU A 572 7.41 -19.06 11.63
C LEU A 572 6.14 -18.99 10.78
N ARG A 573 5.91 -19.95 9.87
CA ARG A 573 4.86 -19.92 8.85
C ARG A 573 3.42 -19.71 9.36
N PHE A 574 3.13 -20.07 10.60
CA PHE A 574 1.82 -19.93 11.23
C PHE A 574 1.75 -18.82 12.28
N HIS A 575 2.65 -17.83 12.21
CA HIS A 575 2.63 -16.69 13.11
C HIS A 575 1.28 -15.95 13.05
N THR A 576 0.77 -15.52 14.20
CA THR A 576 -0.55 -14.87 14.33
C THR A 576 -0.57 -13.50 13.65
N ASP A 577 0.49 -12.73 13.85
CA ASP A 577 0.66 -11.39 13.30
C ASP A 577 0.72 -11.38 11.76
N SER A 578 0.03 -10.42 11.14
CA SER A 578 -0.06 -10.30 9.68
C SER A 578 1.19 -9.70 9.05
N TYR A 579 1.89 -8.82 9.75
CA TYR A 579 3.11 -8.17 9.27
C TYR A 579 4.26 -9.17 9.21
N VAL A 580 4.41 -10.02 10.23
CA VAL A 580 5.38 -11.15 10.19
C VAL A 580 5.08 -12.07 9.01
N ARG A 581 3.82 -12.49 8.81
CA ARG A 581 3.43 -13.34 7.67
C ARG A 581 3.73 -12.71 6.31
N GLN A 582 3.50 -11.40 6.15
CA GLN A 582 3.88 -10.68 4.94
C GLN A 582 5.40 -10.71 4.72
N GLY A 583 6.20 -10.54 5.78
CA GLY A 583 7.65 -10.70 5.73
C GLY A 583 8.07 -12.09 5.25
N LEU A 584 7.46 -13.14 5.78
CA LEU A 584 7.78 -14.53 5.40
C LEU A 584 7.50 -14.80 3.91
N LEU A 585 6.39 -14.27 3.38
CA LEU A 585 6.10 -14.33 1.95
C LEU A 585 7.14 -13.55 1.11
N SER A 586 7.60 -12.41 1.62
CA SER A 586 8.69 -11.65 1.00
C SER A 586 9.99 -12.48 0.97
N CYS A 587 10.30 -13.24 2.02
CA CYS A 587 11.45 -14.14 2.05
C CYS A 587 11.37 -15.20 0.95
N VAL A 588 10.23 -15.89 0.83
CA VAL A 588 10.01 -16.89 -0.23
C VAL A 588 10.19 -16.25 -1.61
N SER A 589 9.62 -15.05 -1.83
CA SER A 589 9.82 -14.30 -3.08
C SER A 589 11.29 -14.01 -3.36
N SER A 590 12.01 -13.51 -2.37
CA SER A 590 13.43 -13.18 -2.52
C SER A 590 14.27 -14.41 -2.83
N ILE A 591 13.95 -15.57 -2.25
CA ILE A 591 14.64 -16.84 -2.54
C ILE A 591 14.42 -17.25 -3.99
N LEU A 592 13.17 -17.26 -4.46
CA LEU A 592 12.83 -17.65 -5.84
C LEU A 592 13.44 -16.71 -6.89
N LEU A 593 13.59 -15.42 -6.57
CA LEU A 593 14.18 -14.45 -7.47
C LEU A 593 15.72 -14.47 -7.48
N SER A 594 16.36 -15.00 -6.43
CA SER A 594 17.81 -14.82 -6.20
C SER A 594 18.61 -16.10 -6.31
N VAL A 595 18.04 -17.27 -5.96
CA VAL A 595 18.70 -18.57 -6.10
C VAL A 595 18.45 -19.11 -7.51
N PRO A 596 19.48 -19.54 -8.25
CA PRO A 596 19.30 -20.17 -9.56
C PRO A 596 18.43 -21.44 -9.47
N ALA A 597 17.56 -21.65 -10.45
CA ALA A 597 16.61 -22.78 -10.48
C ALA A 597 17.30 -24.16 -10.37
N GLU A 598 18.51 -24.30 -10.91
CA GLU A 598 19.29 -25.54 -10.84
C GLU A 598 19.62 -25.93 -9.40
N HIS A 599 20.01 -24.95 -8.56
CA HIS A 599 20.31 -25.17 -7.15
C HIS A 599 19.06 -25.34 -6.30
N LEU A 600 17.97 -24.62 -6.63
CA LEU A 600 16.68 -24.81 -5.98
C LEU A 600 16.15 -26.24 -6.14
N LEU A 601 16.26 -26.80 -7.35
CA LEU A 601 15.77 -28.15 -7.70
C LEU A 601 16.69 -29.31 -7.28
N GLN A 602 17.92 -29.03 -6.87
CA GLN A 602 18.87 -30.05 -6.40
C GLN A 602 18.99 -30.07 -4.88
N ASP A 603 19.14 -28.89 -4.26
CA ASP A 603 19.56 -28.78 -2.87
C ASP A 603 18.42 -28.43 -1.89
N VAL A 604 17.27 -27.97 -2.41
CA VAL A 604 16.17 -27.38 -1.60
C VAL A 604 14.77 -27.84 -2.03
N THR A 605 14.69 -28.97 -2.74
CA THR A 605 13.45 -29.42 -3.39
C THR A 605 12.37 -29.83 -2.40
N GLU A 606 12.73 -30.49 -1.30
CA GLU A 606 11.77 -30.95 -0.30
C GLU A 606 11.11 -29.75 0.40
N GLU A 607 11.92 -28.79 0.84
CA GLU A 607 11.48 -27.56 1.49
C GLU A 607 10.65 -26.68 0.53
N LEU A 608 10.95 -26.69 -0.77
CA LEU A 608 10.15 -26.00 -1.80
C LEU A 608 8.78 -26.65 -2.04
N LEU A 609 8.71 -27.99 -2.04
CA LEU A 609 7.43 -28.70 -2.17
C LEU A 609 6.54 -28.48 -0.94
N GLU A 610 7.15 -28.47 0.24
CA GLU A 610 6.46 -28.16 1.50
C GLU A 610 5.96 -26.72 1.54
N THR A 611 6.79 -25.74 1.15
CA THR A 611 6.37 -24.34 1.08
C THR A 611 5.32 -24.11 0.00
N ARG A 612 5.38 -24.82 -1.14
CA ARG A 612 4.31 -24.81 -2.14
C ARG A 612 2.99 -25.32 -1.56
N SER A 613 3.01 -26.47 -0.88
CA SER A 613 1.81 -27.03 -0.23
C SER A 613 1.22 -26.05 0.81
N TRP A 614 2.08 -25.42 1.62
CA TRP A 614 1.67 -24.38 2.56
C TRP A 614 1.06 -23.15 1.86
N LEU A 615 1.69 -22.66 0.78
CA LEU A 615 1.15 -21.54 0.00
C LEU A 615 -0.18 -21.90 -0.67
N GLU A 616 -0.37 -23.14 -1.12
CA GLU A 616 -1.63 -23.63 -1.67
C GLU A 616 -2.78 -23.59 -0.62
N GLU A 617 -2.47 -23.82 0.65
CA GLU A 617 -3.41 -23.68 1.77
C GLU A 617 -3.68 -22.20 2.14
N TYR A 618 -2.67 -21.33 2.01
CA TYR A 618 -2.73 -19.90 2.39
C TYR A 618 -3.19 -18.93 1.28
N ALA A 619 -3.17 -19.34 0.00
CA ALA A 619 -3.38 -18.49 -1.19
C ALA A 619 -4.79 -17.88 -1.35
N VAL A 620 -5.70 -18.14 -0.41
CA VAL A 620 -7.07 -17.60 -0.43
C VAL A 620 -7.12 -16.09 -0.14
N HIS A 621 -6.04 -15.48 0.37
CA HIS A 621 -6.10 -14.13 0.95
C HIS A 621 -5.04 -13.09 0.47
N SER A 622 -4.06 -13.43 -0.39
CA SER A 622 -3.09 -12.42 -0.87
C SER A 622 -2.66 -12.60 -2.34
N LEU A 623 -2.60 -11.49 -3.08
CA LEU A 623 -2.07 -11.43 -4.46
C LEU A 623 -0.60 -11.87 -4.56
N LEU A 624 0.16 -11.71 -3.47
CA LEU A 624 1.57 -12.09 -3.40
C LEU A 624 1.73 -13.62 -3.39
N CYS A 625 0.87 -14.35 -2.67
CA CYS A 625 0.85 -15.82 -2.68
C CYS A 625 0.55 -16.37 -4.08
N LEU A 626 -0.30 -15.71 -4.85
CA LEU A 626 -0.67 -16.11 -6.21
C LEU A 626 0.48 -15.90 -7.21
N SER A 627 1.22 -14.79 -7.10
CA SER A 627 2.44 -14.59 -7.90
C SER A 627 3.54 -15.59 -7.55
N LEU A 628 3.66 -15.95 -6.27
CA LEU A 628 4.62 -16.95 -5.81
C LEU A 628 4.26 -18.35 -6.30
N GLN A 629 2.97 -18.70 -6.29
CA GLN A 629 2.49 -19.96 -6.82
C GLN A 629 2.77 -20.07 -8.33
N ALA A 630 2.60 -18.98 -9.09
CA ALA A 630 2.92 -18.93 -10.51
C ALA A 630 4.43 -19.01 -10.82
N LEU A 631 5.29 -18.62 -9.87
CA LEU A 631 6.75 -18.78 -9.97
C LEU A 631 7.20 -20.20 -9.60
N LEU A 632 6.47 -20.87 -8.70
CA LEU A 632 6.76 -22.24 -8.25
C LEU A 632 6.22 -23.33 -9.19
N SER A 633 5.21 -23.01 -10.01
CA SER A 633 4.64 -23.89 -11.04
C SER A 633 5.39 -23.80 -12.36
#